data_AF-A0A381ZS81-F1
#
_entry.id   AF-A0A381ZS81-F1
#
_cell.length_a   1.000
_cell.length_b   1.000
_cell.length_c   1.000
_cell.angle_alpha   90.00
_cell.angle_beta   90.00
_cell.angle_gamma   90.00
#
_symmetry.space_group_name_H-M   'P 1'
#
loop_
_entity.id
_entity.type
_entity.pdbx_description
1 polymer ?
#
loop_
_entity_poly.entity_id
_entity_poly.type
_entity_poly.pdbx_seq_one_letter_code
_entity_poly.pdbx_strand_id
1 'polypeptide(L)' 'MIANTKFLEPGTTGEVGFMASRPEGYEFLCTFPSHNVSMLGYFIVSDPATEIAPQRSP' A
#
# COMPACT_ATOMS: atom_id res chain seq x y z
N MET A 1 -11.85 0.61 2.18
CA MET A 1 -10.69 1.00 3.01
C MET A 1 -10.35 -0.18 3.91
N ILE A 2 -9.15 -0.74 3.78
CA ILE A 2 -8.75 -1.99 4.44
C ILE A 2 -8.13 -1.71 5.81
N ALA A 3 -7.36 -0.64 5.92
CA ALA A 3 -6.87 -0.07 7.17
C ALA A 3 -6.60 1.43 6.99
N ASN A 4 -6.49 2.19 8.09
CA ASN A 4 -6.14 3.60 8.07
C ASN A 4 -5.43 4.03 9.36
N THR A 5 -4.70 5.13 9.27
CA THR A 5 -4.35 5.94 10.45
C THR A 5 -5.50 6.88 10.79
N LYS A 6 -5.41 7.54 11.93
CA LYS A 6 -6.14 8.80 12.16
C LYS A 6 -5.55 9.91 11.27
N PHE A 7 -6.24 11.05 11.22
CA PHE A 7 -5.64 12.29 10.70
C PHE A 7 -4.37 12.60 11.49
N LEU A 8 -3.28 12.91 10.78
CA LEU A 8 -1.99 13.23 11.37
C LEU A 8 -1.74 14.72 11.25
N GLU A 9 -1.54 15.38 12.38
CA GLU A 9 -1.20 16.80 12.45
C GLU A 9 0.24 17.03 11.95
N PRO A 10 0.58 18.27 11.52
CA PRO A 10 1.94 18.62 11.14
C PRO A 10 2.96 18.25 12.22
N GLY A 11 4.03 17.57 11.82
CA GLY A 11 5.10 17.13 12.73
C GLY A 11 4.83 15.83 13.50
N THR A 12 3.71 15.15 13.21
CA THR A 12 3.38 13.86 13.85
C THR A 12 3.60 12.66 12.93
N THR A 13 3.64 11.47 13.52
CA THR A 13 3.75 10.19 12.80
C THR A 13 2.67 9.23 13.28
N GLY A 14 2.20 8.37 12.37
CA GLY A 14 1.25 7.31 12.68
C GLY A 14 1.62 6.05 11.91
N GLU A 15 1.23 4.92 12.46
CA GLU A 15 1.47 3.60 11.88
C GLU A 15 0.15 2.84 11.77
N VAL A 16 0.03 2.00 10.75
CA VAL A 16 -1.10 1.09 10.57
C VAL A 16 -0.59 -0.21 9.97
N GLY A 17 -1.11 -1.33 10.48
CA GLY A 17 -0.84 -2.66 9.95
C GLY A 17 -2.11 -3.31 9.43
N PHE A 18 -1.98 -4.09 8.36
CA PHE A 18 -3.06 -4.94 7.86
C PHE A 18 -2.46 -6.22 7.26
N MET A 19 -3.26 -7.28 7.20
CA MET A 19 -2.89 -8.50 6.49
C MET A 19 -3.42 -8.41 5.05
N ALA A 20 -2.53 -8.55 4.07
CA ALA A 20 -2.93 -8.65 2.67
C ALA A 20 -3.68 -9.97 2.45
N SER A 21 -4.92 -9.89 1.97
CA SER A 21 -5.77 -11.06 1.75
C SER A 21 -5.48 -11.76 0.42
N ARG A 22 -4.83 -11.08 -0.53
CA ARG A 22 -4.55 -11.58 -1.88
C ARG A 22 -3.23 -11.00 -2.41
N PRO A 23 -2.50 -11.74 -3.26
CA PRO A 23 -1.34 -11.23 -3.97
C PRO A 23 -1.79 -10.35 -5.15
N GLU A 24 -2.32 -9.17 -4.81
CA GLU A 24 -2.88 -8.24 -5.77
C GLU A 24 -2.43 -6.80 -5.48
N GLY A 25 -3.02 -5.88 -6.22
CA GLY A 25 -2.77 -4.46 -6.10
C GLY A 25 -3.52 -3.79 -4.96
N TYR A 26 -2.82 -2.95 -4.22
CA TYR A 26 -3.37 -2.16 -3.11
C TYR A 26 -3.08 -0.68 -3.31
N GLU A 27 -4.11 0.14 -3.18
CA GLU A 27 -4.00 1.60 -3.21
C GLU A 27 -3.80 2.15 -1.79
N PHE A 28 -2.94 3.17 -1.68
CA PHE A 28 -2.86 4.03 -0.51
C PHE A 28 -3.17 5.46 -0.93
N LEU A 29 -3.99 6.15 -0.15
CA LEU A 29 -4.37 7.53 -0.43
C LEU A 29 -4.56 8.33 0.85
N CYS A 30 -4.36 9.65 0.74
CA CYS A 30 -4.87 10.59 1.72
C CYS A 30 -6.34 10.92 1.41
N THR A 31 -7.23 10.73 2.38
CA THR A 31 -8.67 11.03 2.23
C THR A 31 -9.04 12.44 2.66
N PHE A 32 -8.08 13.30 3.02
CA PHE A 32 -8.37 14.71 3.25
C PHE A 32 -8.91 15.32 1.94
N PRO A 33 -9.95 16.17 1.99
CA PRO A 33 -10.61 16.66 0.78
C PRO A 33 -9.61 17.13 -0.29
N SER A 34 -9.74 16.58 -1.50
CA SER A 34 -8.91 16.85 -2.68
C SER A 34 -7.42 16.47 -2.60
N HIS A 35 -6.91 15.92 -1.50
CA HIS A 35 -5.50 15.54 -1.41
C HIS A 35 -5.17 14.29 -2.24
N ASN A 36 -6.14 13.41 -2.49
CA ASN A 36 -5.95 12.21 -3.32
C ASN A 36 -5.57 12.51 -4.79
N VAL A 37 -5.65 13.77 -5.24
CA VAL A 37 -5.20 14.19 -6.57
C VAL A 37 -3.67 14.06 -6.72
N SER A 38 -2.93 14.25 -5.63
CA SER A 38 -1.45 14.12 -5.61
C SER A 38 -0.94 13.11 -4.58
N MET A 39 -1.76 12.78 -3.57
CA MET A 39 -1.44 11.83 -2.50
C MET A 39 -2.19 10.52 -2.70
N LEU A 40 -1.99 9.90 -3.86
CA LEU A 40 -2.43 8.56 -4.23
C LEU A 40 -1.18 7.80 -4.65
N GLY A 41 -1.07 6.55 -4.21
CA GLY A 41 -0.11 5.61 -4.74
C GLY A 41 -0.62 4.19 -4.66
N TYR A 42 0.16 3.28 -5.22
CA TYR A 42 -0.21 1.90 -5.39
C TYR A 42 1.02 1.01 -5.14
N PHE A 43 0.80 -0.15 -4.52
CA PHE A 43 1.80 -1.19 -4.40
C PHE A 43 1.19 -2.55 -4.71
N ILE A 44 2.04 -3.49 -5.13
CA ILE A 44 1.65 -4.87 -5.44
C ILE A 44 2.14 -5.74 -4.30
N VAL A 45 1.25 -6.57 -3.77
CA VAL A 45 1.66 -7.71 -2.95
C VAL A 45 1.88 -8.89 -3.89
N SER A 46 3.11 -9.36 -3.98
CA SER A 46 3.45 -10.52 -4.81
C SER A 46 3.05 -11.81 -4.09
N ASP A 47 2.70 -12.84 -4.87
CA ASP A 47 2.68 -14.20 -4.36
C ASP A 47 4.14 -14.62 -4.12
N PRO A 48 4.52 -15.09 -2.91
CA PRO A 48 5.84 -15.61 -2.64
C PRO A 48 6.31 -16.66 -3.68
N ALA A 49 5.41 -17.47 -4.23
CA ALA A 49 5.74 -18.46 -5.26
C ALA A 49 6.12 -17.83 -6.61
N THR A 50 5.61 -16.63 -6.90
CA THR A 50 5.92 -15.89 -8.14
C THR A 50 7.23 -15.11 -8.02
N GLU A 51 7.61 -14.70 -6.80
CA GLU A 51 8.88 -14.02 -6.53
C GLU A 51 10.07 -14.99 -6.48
N ILE A 52 9.86 -16.24 -6.05
CA ILE A 52 10.90 -17.27 -5.97
C ILE A 52 11.31 -17.82 -7.34
N ALA A 53 10.51 -17.67 -8.40
CA ALA A 53 10.92 -18.05 -9.76
C ALA A 53 11.97 -17.05 -10.28
N PRO A 54 13.28 -17.32 -10.16
CA PRO A 54 14.28 -16.38 -10.61
C PRO A 54 14.29 -16.45 -12.13
N GLN A 55 14.62 -15.33 -12.76
CA GLN A 55 14.99 -15.26 -14.16
C GLN A 55 16.05 -16.33 -14.51
N ARG A 56 15.61 -17.52 -14.92
CA ARG A 56 16.47 -18.49 -15.59
C ARG A 56 16.35 -18.21 -17.08
N SER A 57 17.10 -17.21 -17.52
CA SER A 57 17.44 -17.04 -18.93
C SER A 57 18.19 -18.31 -19.39
N PRO A 58 17.83 -18.94 -20.52
CA PRO A 58 18.70 -19.91 -21.17
C PRO A 58 20.01 -19.27 -21.65
#